data_AF-A0A9J6GU37-F1
#
_entry.id   AF-A0A9J6GU37-F1
#
_cell.length_a   1.000
_cell.length_b   1.000
_cell.length_c   1.000
_cell.angle_alpha   90.00
_cell.angle_beta   90.00
_cell.angle_gamma   90.00
#
_symmetry.space_group_name_H-M   'P 1'
#
loop_
_entity.id
_entity.type
_entity.pdbx_description
1 polymer ?
#
loop_
_entity_poly.entity_id
_entity_poly.type
_entity_poly.pdbx_seq_one_letter_code
_entity_poly.pdbx_strand_id
1 'polypeptide(L)'
;MASVIEYVVFGVLMAINFGLGLYFSLRRMARSAHTPVEVFLGSRALRVIPLAASVVATLVSSTGVVGFTGHFYAHGFHLLWHGPTCIAMALVAGRLFLPVMYGMRVTSIFEVSL
;
A
#
# COMPACT_ATOMS: atom_id res chain seq x y z
N MET A 1 27.61 12.71 -15.30
CA MET A 1 27.92 13.29 -13.97
C MET A 1 26.59 13.64 -13.35
N ALA A 2 26.14 12.89 -12.33
CA ALA A 2 24.92 13.25 -11.61
C ALA A 2 25.07 14.67 -11.08
N SER A 3 24.09 15.51 -11.37
CA SER A 3 24.11 16.90 -10.95
C SER A 3 23.99 16.93 -9.43
N VAL A 4 24.77 17.78 -8.74
CA VAL A 4 24.74 17.92 -7.26
C VAL A 4 23.29 18.05 -6.73
N ILE A 5 22.42 18.63 -7.56
CA ILE A 5 20.98 18.77 -7.34
C ILE A 5 20.28 17.43 -7.09
N GLU A 6 20.59 16.36 -7.83
CA GLU A 6 19.93 15.05 -7.69
C GLU A 6 20.20 14.44 -6.30
N TYR A 7 21.43 14.55 -5.81
CA TYR A 7 21.80 14.08 -4.48
C TYR A 7 21.14 14.90 -3.37
N VAL A 8 21.07 16.22 -3.53
CA VAL A 8 20.41 17.10 -2.56
C VAL A 8 18.92 16.77 -2.48
N VAL A 9 18.23 16.63 -3.62
CA VAL A 9 16.80 16.27 -3.66
C VAL A 9 16.56 14.90 -3.02
N PHE A 10 17.38 13.90 -3.34
CA PHE A 10 17.28 12.57 -2.72
C PHE A 10 17.48 12.62 -1.21
N GLY A 11 18.49 13.35 -0.73
CA GLY A 11 18.78 13.50 0.69
C GLY A 11 17.63 14.16 1.45
N VAL A 12 17.05 15.24 0.89
CA VAL A 12 15.90 15.93 1.48
C VAL A 12 14.67 15.02 1.52
N LEU A 13 14.36 14.33 0.41
CA LEU A 13 13.22 13.42 0.33
C LEU A 13 13.34 12.28 1.34
N MET A 14 14.52 11.69 1.46
CA MET A 14 14.81 10.64 2.44
C MET A 14 14.65 11.16 3.87
N ALA A 15 15.21 12.34 4.18
CA ALA A 15 15.11 12.95 5.50
C ALA A 15 13.65 13.24 5.89
N ILE A 16 12.82 13.70 4.96
CA ILE A 16 11.38 13.93 5.20
C ILE A 16 10.66 12.61 5.49
N ASN A 17 10.86 11.58 4.66
CA ASN A 17 10.20 10.28 4.85
C ASN A 17 10.61 9.63 6.19
N PHE A 18 11.91 9.62 6.48
CA PHE A 18 12.44 9.08 7.72
C PHE A 18 11.98 9.91 8.93
N GLY A 19 12.02 11.24 8.83
CA GLY A 19 11.57 12.15 9.87
C GLY A 19 10.08 11.98 10.20
N LEU A 20 9.23 11.82 9.19
CA LEU A 20 7.79 11.57 9.39
C LEU A 20 7.57 10.21 10.08
N GLY A 21 8.27 9.16 9.64
CA GLY A 21 8.21 7.84 10.27
C GLY A 21 8.69 7.86 11.72
N LEU A 22 9.80 8.54 12.01
CA LEU A 22 10.35 8.67 13.34
C LEU A 22 9.44 9.51 14.26
N TYR A 23 8.89 10.61 13.76
CA TYR A 23 7.93 11.44 14.50
C TYR A 23 6.68 10.64 14.90
N PHE A 24 6.09 9.88 13.98
CA PHE A 24 4.95 9.01 14.29
C PHE A 24 5.35 7.90 15.25
N SER A 25 6.53 7.29 15.09
CA SER A 25 7.03 6.24 15.98
C SER A 25 7.25 6.75 17.41
N LEU A 26 7.90 7.90 17.59
CA LEU A 26 8.17 8.50 18.91
C LEU A 26 6.89 9.01 19.59
N ARG A 27 5.98 9.66 18.84
CA ARG A 27 4.67 10.05 19.39
C ARG A 27 3.83 8.84 19.79
N ARG A 28 3.94 7.75 19.04
CA ARG A 28 3.28 6.49 19.37
C ARG A 28 3.91 5.81 20.59
N MET A 29 5.22 5.92 20.79
CA MET A 29 5.89 5.45 22.00
C MET A 29 5.46 6.25 23.24
N ALA A 30 5.29 7.57 23.09
CA ALA A 30 4.88 8.47 24.18
C ALA A 30 3.40 8.33 24.58
N ARG A 31 2.53 7.92 23.65
CA ARG A 31 1.14 7.55 23.94
C ARG A 31 1.11 6.06 24.21
N SER A 32 1.14 5.64 25.47
CA SER A 32 1.13 4.25 25.98
C SER A 32 -0.09 3.38 25.57
N ALA A 33 -0.67 3.56 24.37
CA ALA A 33 -1.71 2.73 23.80
C ALA A 33 -1.08 1.48 23.16
N HIS A 34 -0.73 0.53 24.02
CA HIS A 34 -0.36 -0.82 23.61
C HIS A 34 -1.61 -1.56 23.14
N THR A 35 -1.81 -1.66 21.83
CA THR A 35 -2.47 -2.85 21.26
C THR A 35 -2.09 -3.00 19.78
N PRO A 36 -1.51 -4.13 19.35
CA PRO A 36 -1.25 -4.40 17.93
C PRO A 36 -2.53 -4.29 17.09
N VAL A 37 -3.68 -4.56 17.70
CA VAL A 37 -5.01 -4.39 17.12
C VAL A 37 -5.26 -2.94 16.66
N GLU A 38 -4.89 -1.91 17.41
CA GLU A 38 -5.08 -0.52 16.95
C GLU A 38 -4.15 -0.14 15.79
N VAL A 39 -2.97 -0.78 15.74
CA VAL A 39 -1.99 -0.58 14.67
C VAL A 39 -2.46 -1.19 13.36
N PHE A 40 -3.02 -2.40 13.41
CA PHE A 40 -3.47 -3.14 12.23
C PHE A 40 -4.91 -2.79 11.83
N LEU A 41 -5.81 -2.53 12.79
CA LEU A 41 -7.22 -2.24 12.48
C LEU A 41 -7.50 -0.75 12.28
N GLY A 42 -6.56 0.16 12.55
CA GLY A 42 -6.72 1.59 12.28
C GLY A 42 -8.08 2.12 12.78
N SER A 43 -8.45 1.79 14.02
CA SER A 43 -9.74 2.12 14.65
C SER A 43 -11.03 1.57 14.00
N ARG A 44 -10.99 0.60 13.05
CA ARG A 44 -12.17 0.13 12.29
C ARG A 44 -13.04 1.23 11.63
N ALA A 45 -12.61 2.49 11.72
CA ALA A 45 -13.34 3.69 11.36
C ALA A 45 -12.67 4.44 10.19
N LEU A 46 -11.62 3.85 9.58
CA LEU A 46 -11.07 4.36 8.34
C LEU A 46 -12.17 4.36 7.27
N ARG A 47 -12.50 5.56 6.79
CA ARG A 47 -13.42 5.74 5.66
C ARG A 47 -12.93 4.94 4.46
N VAL A 48 -13.86 4.54 3.58
CA VAL A 48 -13.55 3.71 2.39
C VAL A 48 -12.48 4.34 1.50
N ILE A 49 -12.44 5.67 1.40
CA ILE A 49 -11.51 6.42 0.55
C ILE A 49 -10.04 6.27 1.02
N PRO A 50 -9.65 6.60 2.28
CA PRO A 50 -8.27 6.41 2.73
C PRO A 50 -7.87 4.93 2.80
N LEU A 51 -8.82 4.02 3.05
CA LEU A 51 -8.55 2.58 3.01
C LEU A 51 -8.16 2.13 1.59
N ALA A 52 -8.97 2.49 0.59
CA ALA A 52 -8.68 2.17 -0.81
C ALA A 52 -7.34 2.79 -1.26
N ALA A 53 -7.07 4.04 -0.88
CA ALA A 53 -5.81 4.71 -1.20
C ALA A 53 -4.60 3.96 -0.60
N SER A 54 -4.69 3.47 0.63
CA SER A 54 -3.62 2.67 1.24
C SER A 54 -3.40 1.34 0.52
N VAL A 55 -4.48 0.66 0.11
CA VAL A 55 -4.37 -0.60 -0.64
C VAL A 55 -3.70 -0.37 -1.99
N VAL A 56 -4.10 0.67 -2.72
CA VAL A 56 -3.47 1.04 -4.00
C VAL A 56 -2.00 1.39 -3.78
N ALA A 57 -1.67 2.13 -2.72
CA ALA A 57 -0.29 2.48 -2.40
C ALA A 57 0.58 1.23 -2.16
N THR A 58 0.06 0.17 -1.55
CA THR A 58 0.79 -1.09 -1.36
C THR A 58 0.97 -1.89 -2.66
N LEU A 59 0.06 -1.76 -3.63
CA LEU A 59 0.15 -2.46 -4.91
C LEU A 59 1.18 -1.84 -5.87
N VAL A 60 1.43 -0.53 -5.74
CA VAL A 60 2.34 0.18 -6.63
C VAL A 60 3.79 -0.03 -6.18
N SER A 61 4.60 -0.62 -7.05
CA SER A 61 6.03 -0.80 -6.85
C SER A 61 6.85 -0.08 -7.91
N SER A 62 8.01 0.44 -7.51
CA SER A 62 8.97 1.12 -8.40
C SER A 62 9.42 0.24 -9.57
N THR A 63 9.66 -1.05 -9.32
CA THR A 63 10.04 -2.01 -10.35
C THR A 63 8.92 -2.24 -11.37
N GLY A 64 7.66 -2.20 -10.91
CA GLY A 64 6.49 -2.33 -11.78
C GLY A 64 6.42 -1.18 -12.79
N VAL A 65 6.62 0.05 -12.35
CA VAL A 65 6.56 1.24 -13.24
C VAL A 65 7.63 1.17 -14.33
N VAL A 66 8.88 0.88 -13.96
CA VAL A 66 9.98 0.73 -14.93
C VAL A 66 9.70 -0.44 -15.88
N GLY A 67 9.27 -1.58 -15.35
CA GLY A 67 8.93 -2.76 -16.14
C GLY A 67 7.81 -2.50 -17.16
N PHE A 68 6.76 -1.78 -16.74
CA PHE A 68 5.67 -1.39 -17.63
C PHE A 68 6.16 -0.46 -18.75
N THR A 69 6.98 0.55 -18.44
CA THR A 69 7.54 1.43 -19.49
C THR A 69 8.42 0.68 -20.48
N GLY A 70 9.25 -0.26 -20.02
CA GLY A 70 10.05 -1.11 -20.90
C GLY A 70 9.19 -2.01 -21.79
N HIS A 71 8.11 -2.56 -21.24
CA HIS A 71 7.16 -3.37 -22.01
C HIS A 71 6.42 -2.55 -23.06
N PHE A 72 5.96 -1.34 -22.72
CA PHE A 72 5.32 -0.43 -23.69
C PHE A 72 6.26 -0.02 -24.81
N TYR A 73 7.54 0.20 -24.49
CA TYR A 73 8.55 0.54 -25.49
C TYR A 73 8.83 -0.63 -26.46
N ALA A 74 8.88 -1.87 -25.96
CA ALA A 74 9.22 -3.05 -26.77
C ALA A 74 8.04 -3.68 -27.52
N HIS A 75 6.85 -3.75 -26.90
CA HIS A 75 5.70 -4.53 -27.38
C HIS A 75 4.46 -3.66 -27.65
N GLY A 76 4.55 -2.33 -27.48
CA GLY A 76 3.42 -1.42 -27.66
C GLY A 76 2.33 -1.56 -26.60
N PHE A 77 1.09 -1.23 -26.96
CA PHE A 77 -0.02 -1.02 -26.02
C PHE A 77 -0.81 -2.27 -25.61
N HIS A 78 -0.35 -3.48 -25.95
CA HIS A 78 -1.06 -4.73 -25.64
C HIS A 78 -1.34 -4.91 -24.14
N LEU A 79 -0.44 -4.41 -23.29
CA LEU A 79 -0.56 -4.50 -21.84
C LEU A 79 -1.82 -3.80 -21.27
N LEU A 80 -2.40 -2.84 -22.00
CA LEU A 80 -3.67 -2.21 -21.61
C LEU A 80 -4.85 -3.19 -21.56
N TRP A 81 -4.76 -4.32 -22.27
CA TRP A 81 -5.75 -5.40 -22.18
C TRP A 81 -5.85 -6.00 -20.77
N HIS A 82 -4.80 -5.84 -19.94
CA HIS A 82 -4.81 -6.28 -18.56
C HIS A 82 -5.67 -5.38 -17.64
N GLY A 83 -5.98 -4.14 -18.06
CA GLY A 83 -6.76 -3.19 -17.27
C GLY A 83 -8.14 -3.71 -16.88
N PRO A 84 -8.99 -4.14 -17.83
CA PRO A 84 -10.30 -4.73 -17.54
C PRO A 84 -10.24 -5.93 -16.59
N THR A 85 -9.23 -6.80 -16.75
CA THR A 85 -9.09 -7.98 -15.88
C THR A 85 -8.75 -7.60 -14.43
N CYS A 86 -7.92 -6.57 -14.24
CA CYS A 86 -7.61 -6.04 -12.91
C CYS A 86 -8.85 -5.47 -12.23
N ILE A 87 -9.69 -4.73 -12.96
CA ILE A 87 -10.93 -4.14 -12.43
C ILE A 87 -11.92 -5.25 -12.06
N ALA A 88 -12.10 -6.23 -12.93
CA ALA A 88 -12.97 -7.38 -12.66
C ALA A 88 -12.52 -8.13 -11.40
N MET A 89 -11.22 -8.42 -11.29
CA MET A 89 -10.65 -9.10 -10.13
C MET A 89 -10.82 -8.28 -8.83
N ALA A 90 -10.65 -6.96 -8.89
CA ALA A 90 -10.88 -6.08 -7.74
C ALA A 90 -12.35 -6.07 -7.29
N LEU A 91 -13.32 -6.09 -8.22
CA LEU A 91 -14.74 -6.19 -7.91
C LEU A 91 -15.09 -7.53 -7.27
N VAL A 92 -14.55 -8.63 -7.80
CA VAL A 92 -14.72 -9.97 -7.25
C VAL A 92 -14.12 -10.07 -5.85
N ALA A 93 -12.90 -9.56 -5.65
CA ALA A 93 -12.24 -9.48 -4.35
C ALA A 93 -13.07 -8.70 -3.32
N GLY A 94 -13.56 -7.51 -3.70
CA GLY A 94 -14.36 -6.66 -2.82
C GLY A 94 -15.74 -7.25 -2.47
N ARG A 95 -16.37 -7.99 -3.40
CA ARG A 95 -17.72 -8.53 -3.22
C ARG A 95 -17.78 -9.93 -2.63
N LEU A 96 -16.78 -10.77 -2.85
CA LEU A 96 -16.77 -12.16 -2.37
C LEU A 96 -15.82 -12.35 -1.19
N PHE A 97 -14.59 -11.86 -1.28
CA PHE A 97 -13.58 -12.11 -0.24
C PHE A 97 -13.77 -11.19 0.97
N LEU A 98 -14.10 -9.91 0.73
CA LEU A 98 -14.30 -8.94 1.81
C LEU A 98 -15.43 -9.32 2.79
N PRO A 99 -16.65 -9.72 2.35
CA PRO A 99 -17.70 -10.10 3.30
C PRO A 99 -17.39 -11.42 4.03
N VAL A 100 -16.69 -12.35 3.37
CA VAL A 100 -16.28 -13.62 4.00
C VAL A 100 -15.26 -13.36 5.12
N MET A 101 -14.22 -12.56 4.84
CA MET A 101 -13.21 -12.22 5.84
C MET A 101 -13.78 -11.37 6.98
N TYR A 102 -14.66 -10.41 6.67
CA TYR A 102 -15.31 -9.59 7.70
C TYR A 102 -16.28 -10.40 8.57
N GLY A 103 -16.98 -11.38 7.97
CA GLY A 103 -17.91 -12.28 8.67
C GLY A 103 -17.23 -13.19 9.69
N MET A 104 -16.01 -13.64 9.40
CA MET A 104 -15.24 -14.52 10.30
C MET A 104 -14.47 -13.77 11.40
N ARG A 105 -14.53 -12.43 11.44
CA ARG A 105 -13.82 -11.56 12.42
C ARG A 105 -12.32 -11.83 12.58
N VAL A 106 -11.71 -12.47 11.59
CA VAL A 106 -10.31 -12.87 11.61
C VAL A 106 -9.43 -11.64 11.40
N THR A 107 -8.45 -11.44 12.27
CA THR A 107 -7.52 -10.31 12.23
C THR A 107 -6.32 -10.56 11.32
N SER A 108 -6.05 -11.84 11.00
CA SER A 108 -4.99 -12.29 10.10
C SER A 108 -5.46 -13.46 9.25
N ILE A 109 -5.04 -13.54 7.99
CA ILE A 109 -5.35 -14.67 7.08
C ILE A 109 -4.91 -16.02 7.68
N PHE A 110 -3.94 -16.00 8.61
CA PHE A 110 -3.34 -17.18 9.24
C PHE A 110 -3.90 -17.53 10.62
N GLU A 111 -4.92 -16.83 11.12
CA GLU A 111 -5.45 -17.10 12.47
C GLU A 111 -6.28 -18.40 12.53
N VAL A 112 -6.68 -18.95 11.38
CA VAL A 112 -7.21 -20.32 11.29
C VAL A 112 -6.04 -21.30 11.27
N SER A 113 -5.34 -21.42 12.40
CA SER A 113 -4.48 -22.58 12.65
C SER A 113 -5.37 -23.76 13.05
N LEU A 114 -5.33 -24.83 12.27
CA LEU A 114 -5.90 -26.14 12.56
C LEU A 114 -5.60 -26.62 13.99
#